data_AF-A0A7G9S9D1-F1
#
_entry.id   AF-A0A7G9S9D1-F1
#
_cell.length_a   1.000
_cell.length_b   1.000
_cell.length_c   1.000
_cell.angle_alpha   90.00
_cell.angle_beta   90.00
_cell.angle_gamma   90.00
#
_symmetry.space_group_name_H-M   'P 1'
#
loop_
_entity.id
_entity.type
_entity.pdbx_description
1 polymer ?
#
loop_
_entity_poly.entity_id
_entity_poly.type
_entity_poly.pdbx_seq_one_letter_code
_entity_poly.pdbx_strand_id
1 'polypeptide(L)'
;MDWHSEKPLGDLTRPPPSFADTGLLAHWGLALTLAPGNSVGILRQAGGGGCAVADGGLIARCAIGKGKATIIADADFLEAGDEAGLDLIEDELSRLNQGR
;
A
#
# COMPACT_ATOMS: atom_id res chain seq x y z
N MET A 1 -3.30 -15.54 8.18
CA MET A 1 -3.88 -15.05 6.91
C MET A 1 -3.19 -15.86 5.83
N ASP A 2 -3.84 -16.92 5.36
CA ASP A 2 -3.32 -17.77 4.29
C ASP A 2 -3.99 -17.34 2.99
N TRP A 3 -3.20 -16.85 2.02
CA TRP A 3 -3.69 -16.62 0.67
C TRP A 3 -4.02 -17.97 0.03
N HIS A 4 -5.26 -18.17 -0.42
CA HIS A 4 -5.68 -19.43 -1.03
C HIS A 4 -4.95 -19.64 -2.36
N SER A 5 -3.93 -20.49 -2.36
CA SER A 5 -3.18 -20.90 -3.55
C SER A 5 -3.19 -22.42 -3.64
N GLU A 6 -3.72 -22.96 -4.74
CA GLU A 6 -3.72 -24.40 -5.04
C GLU A 6 -2.32 -24.94 -5.38
N LYS A 7 -1.35 -24.05 -5.65
CA LYS A 7 0.04 -24.42 -5.97
C LYS A 7 0.78 -24.97 -4.75
N PRO A 8 1.66 -25.98 -4.91
CA PRO A 8 2.43 -26.55 -3.81
C PRO A 8 3.49 -25.59 -3.26
N LEU A 9 3.95 -25.82 -2.02
CA LEU A 9 5.04 -25.05 -1.42
C LEU A 9 6.34 -25.28 -2.22
N GLY A 10 7.09 -24.20 -2.49
CA GLY A 10 8.31 -24.24 -3.29
C GLY A 10 8.12 -24.05 -4.81
N ASP A 11 6.86 -23.97 -5.29
CA ASP A 11 6.57 -23.52 -6.65
C ASP A 11 6.93 -22.03 -6.79
N LEU A 12 7.78 -21.69 -7.77
CA LEU A 12 8.24 -20.31 -8.01
C LEU A 12 7.11 -19.33 -8.34
N THR A 13 5.96 -19.84 -8.78
CA THR A 13 4.76 -19.06 -9.09
C THR A 13 3.77 -19.01 -7.94
N ARG A 14 4.05 -19.69 -6.82
CA ARG A 14 3.24 -19.58 -5.61
C ARG A 14 3.60 -18.28 -4.87
N PRO A 15 2.62 -17.41 -4.56
CA PRO A 15 2.87 -16.24 -3.72
C PRO A 15 3.48 -16.66 -2.38
N PRO A 16 4.46 -15.90 -1.85
CA PRO A 16 5.02 -16.18 -0.54
C PRO A 16 3.91 -16.26 0.52
N PRO A 17 3.94 -17.24 1.43
CA PRO A 17 2.92 -17.39 2.47
C PRO A 17 3.00 -16.29 3.55
N SER A 18 4.00 -15.41 3.50
CA SER A 18 4.20 -14.29 4.40
C SER A 18 4.00 -12.96 3.69
N PHE A 19 3.30 -12.03 4.33
CA PHE A 19 3.23 -10.63 3.93
C PHE A 19 4.64 -10.04 3.78
N ALA A 20 4.85 -9.24 2.74
CA ALA A 20 6.14 -8.62 2.46
C ALA A 20 6.32 -7.28 3.20
N ASP A 21 5.87 -7.13 4.43
CA ASP A 21 6.38 -6.05 5.28
C ASP A 21 7.60 -6.60 6.03
N THR A 22 8.74 -6.67 5.33
CA THR A 22 10.04 -7.04 5.91
C THR A 22 10.56 -6.02 6.95
N GLY A 23 9.66 -5.31 7.63
CA GLY A 23 9.90 -4.05 8.33
C GLY A 23 9.94 -2.85 7.39
N LEU A 24 9.62 -3.01 6.09
CA LEU A 24 9.76 -1.94 5.09
C LEU A 24 8.89 -0.71 5.40
N LEU A 25 7.62 -0.93 5.80
CA LEU A 25 6.74 0.16 6.21
C LEU A 25 7.30 0.87 7.44
N ALA A 26 7.75 0.11 8.45
CA ALA A 26 8.35 0.67 9.65
C ALA A 26 9.64 1.45 9.37
N HIS A 27 10.47 0.97 8.43
CA HIS A 27 11.67 1.67 7.96
C HIS A 27 11.33 3.04 7.34
N TRP A 28 10.17 3.14 6.69
CA TRP A 28 9.66 4.39 6.13
C TRP A 28 8.78 5.19 7.11
N GLY A 29 8.64 4.75 8.36
CA GLY A 29 7.83 5.45 9.36
C GLY A 29 6.32 5.28 9.15
N LEU A 30 5.90 4.21 8.50
CA LEU A 30 4.52 3.83 8.25
C LEU A 30 4.15 2.53 8.96
N ALA A 31 2.85 2.36 9.22
CA ALA A 31 2.24 1.10 9.65
C ALA A 31 0.97 0.86 8.83
N LEU A 32 0.71 -0.40 8.47
CA LEU A 32 -0.56 -0.80 7.90
C LEU A 32 -1.47 -1.30 9.02
N THR A 33 -2.66 -0.71 9.14
CA THR A 33 -3.67 -1.08 10.14
C THR A 33 -5.01 -1.35 9.46
N LEU A 34 -5.88 -2.14 10.06
CA LEU A 34 -7.23 -2.32 9.53
C LEU A 34 -8.12 -1.14 9.93
N ALA A 35 -8.93 -0.65 8.99
CA ALA A 35 -9.94 0.33 9.32
C ALA A 35 -11.04 -0.30 10.23
N PRO A 36 -11.68 0.49 11.11
CA PRO A 36 -12.67 -0.05 12.04
C PRO A 36 -13.90 -0.60 11.30
N GLY A 37 -14.23 -1.88 11.55
CA GLY A 37 -15.45 -2.50 11.02
C GLY A 37 -15.36 -3.00 9.58
N ASN A 38 -14.17 -3.01 8.97
CA ASN A 38 -13.93 -3.56 7.64
C ASN A 38 -12.59 -4.32 7.59
N SER A 39 -12.35 -5.03 6.48
CA SER A 39 -11.10 -5.77 6.23
C SER A 39 -10.09 -4.96 5.41
N VAL A 40 -10.31 -3.65 5.26
CA VAL A 40 -9.49 -2.77 4.41
C VAL A 40 -8.27 -2.28 5.20
N GLY A 41 -7.09 -2.47 4.61
CA GLY A 41 -5.84 -1.90 5.13
C GLY A 41 -5.75 -0.39 4.87
N ILE A 42 -5.39 0.37 5.90
CA ILE A 42 -5.07 1.80 5.82
C ILE A 42 -3.66 2.06 6.38
N LEU A 43 -2.91 2.91 5.68
CA LEU A 43 -1.60 3.39 6.09
C LEU A 43 -1.77 4.44 7.19
N ARG A 44 -0.95 4.32 8.22
CA ARG A 44 -0.83 5.29 9.31
C ARG A 44 0.62 5.69 9.47
N GLN A 45 0.82 6.93 9.86
CA GLN A 45 2.14 7.42 10.24
C GLN A 45 2.52 6.82 11.59
N ALA A 46 3.63 6.09 11.62
CA ALA A 46 4.12 5.34 12.76
C ALA A 46 5.41 5.92 13.38
N GLY A 47 6.08 6.85 12.70
CA GLY A 47 7.28 7.50 13.23
C GLY A 47 8.10 8.26 12.18
N GLY A 48 9.28 8.75 12.60
CA GLY A 48 10.19 9.59 11.82
C GLY A 48 10.54 9.02 10.44
N GLY A 49 9.87 9.57 9.43
CA GLY A 49 10.06 9.29 8.00
C GLY A 49 9.44 10.42 7.19
N GLY A 50 9.97 10.67 5.98
CA GLY A 50 9.52 11.74 5.09
C GLY A 50 8.17 11.48 4.41
N CYS A 51 7.25 10.77 5.08
CA CYS A 51 6.01 10.28 4.53
C CYS A 51 4.81 11.17 4.89
N ALA A 52 4.04 11.55 3.88
CA ALA A 52 2.73 12.19 4.01
C ALA A 52 1.63 11.19 3.61
N VAL A 53 0.73 10.89 4.54
CA VAL A 53 -0.43 10.02 4.32
C VAL A 53 -1.61 10.87 3.82
N ALA A 54 -2.29 10.42 2.78
CA ALA A 54 -3.42 11.09 2.15
C ALA A 54 -4.60 10.11 1.95
N ASP A 55 -5.72 10.65 1.47
CA ASP A 55 -6.82 9.85 0.92
C ASP A 55 -7.34 8.80 1.91
N GLY A 56 -7.61 9.24 3.14
CA GLY A 56 -8.11 8.37 4.21
C GLY A 56 -7.14 7.31 4.73
N GLY A 57 -5.86 7.36 4.31
CA GLY A 57 -4.87 6.33 4.61
C GLY A 57 -4.58 5.38 3.46
N LEU A 58 -5.20 5.57 2.29
CA LEU A 58 -4.99 4.67 1.15
C LEU A 58 -3.66 4.93 0.44
N ILE A 59 -3.18 6.17 0.44
CA ILE A 59 -1.93 6.56 -0.23
C ILE A 59 -0.97 7.17 0.80
N ALA A 60 0.30 6.76 0.75
CA ALA A 60 1.38 7.47 1.42
C ALA A 60 2.49 7.85 0.43
N ARG A 61 2.94 9.10 0.52
CA ARG A 61 3.99 9.65 -0.34
C ARG A 61 5.21 9.95 0.51
N CYS A 62 6.31 9.27 0.22
CA CYS A 62 7.50 9.27 1.05
C CYS A 62 8.70 9.87 0.32
N ALA A 63 9.38 10.81 0.97
CA ALA A 63 10.74 11.21 0.62
C ALA A 63 11.74 10.23 1.25
N ILE A 64 12.51 9.53 0.42
CA ILE A 64 13.44 8.48 0.83
C ILE A 64 14.84 8.82 0.33
N GLY A 65 15.68 9.37 1.21
CA GLY A 65 16.97 9.93 0.80
C GLY A 65 16.78 11.03 -0.25
N LYS A 66 17.26 10.79 -1.48
CA LYS A 66 17.04 11.68 -2.64
C LYS A 66 15.89 11.23 -3.56
N GLY A 67 15.31 10.07 -3.30
CA GLY A 67 14.22 9.48 -4.09
C GLY A 67 12.84 9.78 -3.51
N LYS A 68 11.81 9.39 -4.25
CA LYS A 68 10.40 9.45 -3.84
C LYS A 68 9.78 8.05 -3.99
N ALA A 69 8.88 7.69 -3.08
CA ALA A 69 8.08 6.48 -3.17
C ALA A 69 6.61 6.82 -2.93
N THR A 70 5.73 6.23 -3.74
CA THR A 70 4.28 6.21 -3.51
C THR A 70 3.90 4.80 -3.07
N ILE A 71 3.18 4.71 -1.96
CA ILE A 71 2.75 3.45 -1.34
C ILE A 71 1.23 3.45 -1.32
N ILE A 72 0.63 2.34 -1.73
CA ILE A 72 -0.81 2.13 -1.79
C ILE A 72 -1.16 1.01 -0.81
N ALA A 73 -2.13 1.26 0.08
CA ALA A 73 -2.39 0.45 1.29
C ALA A 73 -2.93 -0.95 1.00
N ASP A 74 -3.72 -1.10 -0.06
CA ASP A 74 -4.30 -2.37 -0.49
C ASP A 74 -4.49 -2.34 -2.01
N ALA A 75 -4.06 -3.40 -2.70
CA ALA A 75 -4.21 -3.53 -4.15
C ALA A 75 -5.63 -3.99 -4.53
N ASP A 76 -6.37 -4.62 -3.61
CA ASP A 76 -7.74 -5.10 -3.84
C ASP A 76 -8.78 -3.97 -3.69
N PHE A 77 -8.34 -2.74 -3.37
CA PHE A 77 -9.18 -1.55 -3.38
C PHE A 77 -9.85 -1.31 -4.76
N LEU A 78 -9.25 -1.83 -5.84
CA LEU A 78 -9.81 -1.79 -7.20
C LEU A 78 -11.12 -2.58 -7.36
N GLU A 79 -11.40 -3.58 -6.50
CA GLU A 79 -12.62 -4.40 -6.57
C GLU A 79 -13.70 -4.00 -5.57
N ALA A 80 -13.37 -3.14 -4.61
CA ALA A 80 -14.38 -2.45 -3.83
C ALA A 80 -15.03 -1.43 -4.77
N GLY A 81 -16.13 -1.81 -5.43
CA GLY A 81 -16.84 -1.07 -6.48
C GLY A 81 -17.39 0.30 -6.08
N ASP A 82 -16.52 1.17 -5.58
CA ASP A 82 -16.74 2.55 -5.22
C ASP A 82 -15.93 3.37 -6.23
N GLU A 83 -16.59 4.22 -7.01
CA GLU A 83 -15.94 5.01 -8.07
C GLU A 83 -14.80 5.89 -7.53
N ALA A 84 -14.84 6.18 -6.23
CA ALA A 84 -13.78 6.83 -5.49
C ALA A 84 -12.41 6.13 -5.63
N GLY A 85 -12.38 4.80 -5.85
CA GLY A 85 -11.12 4.08 -5.88
C GLY A 85 -10.31 4.21 -7.17
N LEU A 86 -11.02 4.36 -8.29
CA LEU A 86 -10.40 4.58 -9.60
C LEU A 86 -9.92 6.03 -9.74
N ASP A 87 -10.74 7.00 -9.31
CA ASP A 87 -10.39 8.42 -9.32
C ASP A 87 -9.12 8.70 -8.51
N LEU A 88 -8.95 8.05 -7.36
CA LEU A 88 -7.76 8.17 -6.51
C LEU A 88 -6.47 7.73 -7.20
N ILE A 89 -6.53 6.65 -7.99
CA ILE A 89 -5.37 6.14 -8.72
C ILE A 89 -5.08 7.03 -9.94
N GLU A 90 -6.11 7.50 -10.62
CA GLU A 90 -5.96 8.39 -11.78
C GLU A 90 -5.34 9.74 -11.38
N ASP A 91 -5.74 10.30 -10.24
CA ASP A 91 -5.15 11.50 -9.65
C ASP A 91 -3.67 11.29 -9.29
N GLU A 92 -3.32 10.13 -8.70
CA GLU A 92 -1.93 9.83 -8.36
C GLU A 92 -1.07 9.63 -9.61
N LEU A 93 -1.56 8.90 -10.62
CA LEU A 93 -0.87 8.70 -11.89
C LEU A 93 -0.63 10.02 -12.63
N SER A 94 -1.63 10.90 -12.63
CA SER A 94 -1.54 12.23 -13.24
C SER A 94 -0.44 13.08 -12.59
N ARG A 95 -0.32 13.00 -11.26
CA ARG A 95 0.73 13.72 -10.52
C ARG A 95 2.12 13.14 -10.76
N LEU A 96 2.27 11.82 -10.79
CA LEU A 96 3.56 11.17 -11.07
C LEU A 96 4.08 11.54 -12.48
N ASN A 97 3.18 11.66 -13.45
CA ASN A 97 3.53 12.10 -14.81
C ASN A 97 3.94 13.59 -14.89
N GLN A 98 3.46 14.44 -13.99
CA GLN A 98 3.81 15.87 -13.95
C GLN A 98 5.12 16.17 -13.20
N GLY A 99 5.62 15.23 -12.41
CA GLY A 99 6.83 15.39 -11.60
C GLY A 99 8.13 14.89 -12.25
N ARG A 100 8.11 14.50 -13.53
CA ARG A 100 9.26 13.99 -14.29
C ARG A 100 9.90 15.07 -15.16
#